data_AF-A0A956TNK6-F1
#
_entry.id   AF-A0A956TNK6-F1
#
_cell.length_a   1.000
_cell.length_b   1.000
_cell.length_c   1.000
_cell.angle_alpha   90.00
_cell.angle_beta   90.00
_cell.angle_gamma   90.00
#
_symmetry.space_group_name_H-M   'P 1'
#
loop_
_entity.id
_entity.type
_entity.pdbx_description
1 polymer ?
#
loop_
_entity_poly.entity_id
_entity_poly.type
_entity_poly.pdbx_seq_one_letter_code
_entity_poly.pdbx_strand_id
1 'polypeptide(L)'
;MAQATTIRETGVTTGSTSYKVIRRNGNVADFEPEKIAVALKKAFIAAAGKTGEDSSSIRAIVQKLTEQIVGTLKGRLPDGGVFHIEHIQDQVEIALMRAGEHDVARRYVLYRDEQARKRAEQAPVVVDERALHINVTLAGGARAALDVPALKRIVEEACAGLDPSISPDRILNSALELLYDGVTEEELWRSIIFSARALIEEEPDYTYVSARLLLHTIYKEVLGESVGLHEMESRYADYLPVYISRGIKAGLLDERLAEFDLARLGAALKGDRDRKFQYLGLQTLYDRYLLHEDSVRFELPQTFWMRVAMGLSLHEIDREEKAIQFYNLLSSFDFVSSTPTLFNSGTRR
;
A
#
# COMPACT_ATOMS: atom_id res chain seq x y z
N MET A 1 -5.40 28.56 58.95
CA MET A 1 -5.23 27.13 59.26
C MET A 1 -4.57 26.50 58.04
N ALA A 2 -3.26 26.59 57.87
CA ALA A 2 -2.20 25.84 58.58
C ALA A 2 -2.39 24.32 58.44
N GLN A 3 -1.67 23.71 57.50
CA GLN A 3 -1.00 22.43 57.70
C GLN A 3 0.30 22.44 56.89
N ALA A 4 1.40 22.65 57.62
CA ALA A 4 2.75 22.48 57.17
C ALA A 4 3.12 20.99 57.29
N THR A 5 3.57 20.38 56.19
CA THR A 5 4.20 19.07 56.22
C THR A 5 5.68 19.25 55.88
N THR A 6 6.47 19.17 56.94
CA THR A 6 7.93 19.22 56.96
C THR A 6 8.53 18.08 56.12
N ILE A 7 9.21 18.41 55.02
CA ILE A 7 10.09 17.47 54.33
C ILE A 7 11.47 17.60 54.98
N ARG A 8 11.93 16.50 55.58
CA ARG A 8 13.28 16.35 56.13
C ARG A 8 14.30 16.48 55.02
N GLU A 9 15.26 17.40 55.19
CA GLU A 9 16.52 17.40 54.46
C GLU A 9 17.27 16.11 54.79
N THR A 10 17.38 15.22 53.80
CA THR A 10 18.34 14.11 53.81
C THR A 10 19.40 14.38 52.77
N GLY A 11 20.64 14.48 53.26
CA GLY A 11 21.93 14.60 52.58
C GLY A 11 21.97 14.47 51.06
N VAL A 12 22.52 15.50 50.43
CA VAL A 12 23.05 15.46 49.07
C VAL A 12 24.24 14.51 49.04
N THR A 13 23.99 13.25 48.72
CA THR A 13 25.01 12.34 48.19
C THR A 13 25.19 12.66 46.71
N THR A 14 26.41 12.97 46.30
CA THR A 14 26.86 13.16 44.92
C THR A 14 26.41 11.99 44.02
N GLY A 15 25.28 12.15 43.33
CA GLY A 15 24.62 11.10 42.54
C GLY A 15 25.13 11.05 41.10
N SER A 16 25.45 9.85 40.61
CA SER A 16 25.93 9.60 39.26
C SER A 16 24.96 10.09 38.19
N THR A 17 25.46 10.83 37.21
CA THR A 17 24.72 11.24 36.02
C THR A 17 24.31 10.01 35.21
N SER A 18 23.03 9.62 35.26
CA SER A 18 22.48 8.46 34.56
C SER A 18 22.03 8.86 33.14
N TYR A 19 22.48 8.13 32.13
CA TYR A 19 22.05 8.31 30.74
C TYR A 19 21.32 7.07 30.24
N LYS A 20 20.19 7.27 29.57
CA LYS A 20 19.36 6.18 29.01
C LYS A 20 19.13 6.37 27.51
N VAL A 21 18.74 5.30 26.84
CA VAL A 21 18.42 5.28 25.40
C VAL A 21 17.03 4.69 25.20
N ILE A 22 16.16 5.43 24.52
CA ILE A 22 14.90 4.91 23.99
C ILE A 22 15.21 4.20 22.68
N ARG A 23 15.00 2.88 22.66
CA ARG A 23 15.11 2.05 21.47
C ARG A 23 13.88 2.25 20.57
N ARG A 24 13.98 1.86 19.31
CA ARG A 24 12.88 2.01 18.32
C ARG A 24 11.58 1.30 18.72
N ASN A 25 11.64 0.29 19.59
CA ASN A 25 10.49 -0.43 20.12
C ASN A 25 9.91 0.19 21.42
N GLY A 26 10.31 1.41 21.78
CA GLY A 26 9.86 2.11 22.99
C GLY A 26 10.58 1.69 24.28
N ASN A 27 11.33 0.58 24.28
CA ASN A 27 12.04 0.12 25.46
C ASN A 27 13.21 1.04 25.82
N VAL A 28 13.32 1.35 27.10
CA VAL A 28 14.41 2.16 27.65
C VAL A 28 15.53 1.22 28.11
N ALA A 29 16.75 1.48 27.64
CA ALA A 29 17.96 0.77 28.06
C ALA A 29 19.01 1.76 28.58
N ASP A 30 20.00 1.26 29.31
CA ASP A 30 21.13 2.09 29.74
C ASP A 30 22.00 2.50 28.54
N PHE A 31 22.53 3.72 28.59
CA PHE A 31 23.44 4.22 27.56
C PHE A 31 24.82 3.57 27.71
N GLU A 32 25.16 2.71 26.76
CA GLU A 32 26.43 1.99 26.69
C GLU A 32 27.29 2.53 25.52
N PRO A 33 28.34 3.33 25.79
CA PRO A 33 29.25 3.82 24.76
C PRO A 33 29.86 2.74 23.87
N GLU A 34 30.10 1.55 24.43
CA GLU A 34 30.67 0.39 23.73
C GLU A 34 29.85 -0.02 22.50
N LYS A 35 28.52 0.17 22.53
CA LYS A 35 27.66 -0.15 21.37
C LYS A 35 27.93 0.76 20.17
N ILE A 36 28.31 2.01 20.41
CA ILE A 36 28.70 2.96 19.36
C ILE A 36 30.03 2.51 18.74
N ALA A 37 31.01 2.13 19.58
CA ALA A 37 32.30 1.63 19.10
C ALA A 37 32.15 0.35 18.26
N VAL A 38 31.29 -0.59 18.67
CA VAL A 38 31.00 -1.81 17.90
C VAL A 38 30.36 -1.49 16.55
N ALA A 39 29.42 -0.55 16.50
CA ALA A 39 28.76 -0.15 15.26
C ALA A 39 29.75 0.51 14.28
N LEU A 40 30.58 1.44 14.78
CA LEU A 40 31.65 2.07 14.01
C LEU A 40 32.65 1.03 13.50
N LYS A 41 33.12 0.11 14.36
CA LYS A 41 34.06 -0.95 13.96
C LYS A 41 33.50 -1.79 12.82
N LYS A 42 32.23 -2.18 12.87
CA LYS A 42 31.55 -2.92 11.78
C LYS A 42 31.53 -2.13 10.49
N ALA A 43 31.27 -0.83 10.55
CA ALA A 43 31.26 0.05 9.37
C ALA A 43 32.65 0.15 8.72
N PHE A 44 33.71 0.32 9.52
CA PHE A 44 35.09 0.37 9.04
C PHE A 44 35.54 -0.97 8.44
N ILE A 45 35.18 -2.11 9.05
CA ILE A 45 35.49 -3.44 8.50
C ILE A 45 34.76 -3.65 7.17
N ALA A 46 33.48 -3.29 7.09
CA ALA A 46 32.71 -3.38 5.86
C ALA A 46 33.28 -2.48 4.74
N ALA A 47 33.90 -1.35 5.11
CA ALA A 47 34.54 -0.45 4.16
C ALA A 47 35.93 -0.92 3.69
N ALA A 48 36.72 -1.52 4.58
CA ALA A 48 38.09 -1.95 4.33
C ALA A 48 38.21 -3.37 3.75
N GLY A 49 37.15 -4.20 3.82
CA GLY A 49 37.18 -5.60 3.40
C GLY A 49 37.95 -6.51 4.38
N LYS A 50 38.27 -7.76 3.96
CA LYS A 50 38.91 -8.80 4.79
C LYS A 50 40.27 -8.40 5.40
N THR A 51 40.90 -7.34 4.90
CA THR A 51 42.22 -6.85 5.33
C THR A 51 42.17 -5.94 6.56
N GLY A 52 40.97 -5.54 7.03
CA GLY A 52 40.80 -4.55 8.10
C GLY A 52 40.48 -5.10 9.50
N GLU A 53 40.25 -6.41 9.67
CA GLU A 53 39.70 -6.96 10.93
C GLU A 53 40.61 -6.77 12.16
N ASP A 54 41.94 -6.70 11.96
CA ASP A 54 42.92 -6.58 13.05
C ASP A 54 43.72 -5.27 13.07
N SER A 55 43.39 -4.31 12.21
CA SER A 55 44.17 -3.08 12.09
C SER A 55 44.14 -2.25 13.38
N SER A 56 45.32 -2.01 13.96
CA SER A 56 45.51 -1.12 15.11
C SER A 56 45.12 0.33 14.80
N SER A 57 45.25 0.77 13.54
CA SER A 57 44.86 2.11 13.10
C SER A 57 43.34 2.30 13.14
N ILE A 58 42.58 1.29 12.71
CA ILE A 58 41.11 1.34 12.73
C ILE A 58 40.60 1.40 14.17
N ARG A 59 41.18 0.62 15.08
CA ARG A 59 40.83 0.67 16.51
C ARG A 59 41.04 2.06 17.11
N ALA A 60 42.16 2.72 16.79
CA ALA A 60 42.44 4.07 17.27
C ALA A 60 41.44 5.11 16.73
N ILE A 61 41.08 5.02 15.44
CA ILE A 61 40.10 5.91 14.81
C ILE A 61 38.71 5.72 15.43
N VAL A 62 38.27 4.46 15.58
CA VAL A 62 36.97 4.12 16.18
C VAL A 62 36.88 4.63 17.62
N GLN A 63 37.93 4.48 18.42
CA GLN A 63 37.97 4.97 19.79
C GLN A 63 37.83 6.50 19.82
N LYS A 64 38.63 7.22 19.02
CA LYS A 64 38.58 8.69 18.95
C LYS A 64 37.20 9.20 18.53
N LEU A 65 36.58 8.59 17.52
CA LEU A 65 35.24 8.95 17.06
C LEU A 65 34.18 8.68 18.13
N THR A 66 34.28 7.54 18.83
CA THR A 66 33.37 7.18 19.91
C THR A 66 33.43 8.20 21.04
N GLU A 67 34.63 8.60 21.46
CA GLU A 67 34.84 9.63 22.49
C GLU A 67 34.23 10.99 22.07
N GLN A 68 34.41 11.39 20.80
CA GLN A 68 33.81 12.62 20.27
C GLN A 68 32.28 12.60 20.25
N ILE A 69 31.68 11.48 19.82
CA ILE A 69 30.23 11.31 19.77
C ILE A 69 29.65 11.33 21.19
N VAL A 70 30.25 10.56 22.11
CA VAL A 70 29.83 10.51 23.52
C VAL A 70 29.97 11.88 24.18
N GLY A 71 31.07 12.60 23.92
CA GLY A 71 31.26 13.96 24.42
C GLY A 71 30.19 14.92 23.91
N THR A 72 29.82 14.83 22.63
CA THR A 72 28.78 15.66 22.02
C THR A 72 27.39 15.35 22.59
N LEU A 73 27.08 14.06 22.79
CA LEU A 73 25.80 13.63 23.37
C LEU A 73 25.67 14.07 24.83
N LYS A 74 26.70 13.85 25.65
CA LYS A 74 26.70 14.25 27.07
C LYS A 74 26.73 15.77 27.24
N GLY A 75 27.43 16.50 26.36
CA GLY A 75 27.47 17.97 26.40
C GLY A 75 26.11 18.63 26.18
N ARG A 76 25.16 17.95 25.52
CA ARG A 76 23.78 18.44 25.34
C ARG A 76 22.88 18.20 26.56
N LEU A 77 23.24 17.28 27.43
CA LEU A 77 22.47 16.89 28.63
C LEU A 77 23.42 16.73 29.83
N PRO A 78 23.95 17.84 30.38
CA PRO A 78 24.97 17.80 31.43
C PRO A 78 24.49 17.15 32.74
N ASP A 79 23.20 17.23 33.04
CA ASP A 79 22.57 16.66 34.26
C ASP A 79 22.05 15.22 34.07
N GLY A 80 22.34 14.60 32.92
CA GLY A 80 21.82 13.29 32.55
C GLY A 80 20.50 13.40 31.79
N GLY A 81 20.03 12.26 31.26
CA GLY A 81 18.80 12.26 30.47
C GLY A 81 18.68 11.09 29.51
N VAL A 82 17.76 11.23 28.56
CA VAL A 82 17.36 10.15 27.66
C VAL A 82 17.64 10.55 26.22
N PHE A 83 18.35 9.69 25.49
CA PHE A 83 18.60 9.84 24.06
C PHE A 83 17.64 8.97 23.25
N HIS A 84 17.13 9.49 22.14
CA HIS A 84 16.53 8.64 21.11
C HIS A 84 17.63 7.95 20.30
N ILE A 85 17.43 6.68 19.95
CA ILE A 85 18.42 5.91 19.19
C ILE A 85 18.74 6.53 17.82
N GLU A 86 17.76 7.17 17.16
CA GLU A 86 17.99 7.92 15.91
C GLU A 86 18.98 9.06 16.11
N HIS A 87 18.85 9.82 17.20
CA HIS A 87 19.76 10.93 17.49
C HIS A 87 21.21 10.44 17.68
N ILE A 88 21.41 9.25 18.24
CA ILE A 88 22.75 8.65 18.38
C ILE A 88 23.30 8.31 16.99
N GLN A 89 22.47 7.75 16.10
CA GLN A 89 22.87 7.41 14.74
C GLN A 89 23.22 8.65 13.91
N ASP A 90 22.43 9.72 14.02
CA ASP A 90 22.73 10.99 13.36
C ASP A 90 24.08 11.57 13.83
N GLN A 91 24.39 11.45 15.13
CA GLN A 91 25.71 11.89 15.62
C GLN A 91 26.86 11.02 15.09
N VAL A 92 26.64 9.72 14.88
CA VAL A 92 27.63 8.83 14.25
C VAL A 92 27.91 9.27 12.82
N GLU A 93 26.88 9.59 12.05
CA GLU A 93 27.02 10.06 10.67
C GLU A 93 27.75 11.40 10.58
N ILE A 94 27.36 12.36 11.42
CA ILE A 94 28.01 13.67 11.49
C ILE A 94 29.50 13.50 11.86
N ALA A 95 29.83 12.62 12.81
CA ALA A 95 31.20 12.38 13.22
C ALA A 95 32.04 11.76 12.09
N LEU A 96 31.51 10.77 11.37
CA LEU A 96 32.18 10.16 10.22
C LEU A 96 32.41 11.15 9.08
N MET A 97 31.41 11.98 8.76
CA MET A 97 31.55 13.03 7.73
C MET A 97 32.58 14.09 8.12
N ARG A 98 32.59 14.54 9.38
CA ARG A 98 33.56 15.54 9.87
C ARG A 98 34.99 15.01 9.92
N ALA A 99 35.17 13.70 10.10
CA ALA A 99 36.47 13.05 10.07
C ALA A 99 37.01 12.83 8.64
N GLY A 100 36.22 13.14 7.60
CA GLY A 100 36.59 12.91 6.20
C GLY A 100 36.41 11.46 5.75
N GLU A 101 35.80 10.61 6.57
CA GLU A 101 35.60 9.18 6.31
C GLU A 101 34.34 8.95 5.44
N HIS A 102 34.30 9.58 4.27
CA HIS A 102 33.11 9.63 3.41
C HIS A 102 32.65 8.26 2.93
N ASP A 103 33.58 7.36 2.61
CA ASP A 103 33.26 6.01 2.15
C ASP A 103 32.68 5.13 3.26
N VAL A 104 33.14 5.33 4.50
CA VAL A 104 32.61 4.64 5.68
C VAL A 104 31.23 5.20 6.04
N ALA A 105 31.07 6.53 6.00
CA ALA A 105 29.79 7.20 6.22
C ALA A 105 28.73 6.72 5.22
N ARG A 106 29.04 6.69 3.92
CA ARG A 106 28.12 6.22 2.88
C ARG A 106 27.67 4.77 3.13
N ARG A 107 28.62 3.88 3.44
CA ARG A 107 28.30 2.47 3.74
C ARG A 107 27.49 2.30 5.02
N TYR A 108 27.77 3.11 6.04
CA TYR A 108 26.99 3.13 7.28
C TYR A 108 25.53 3.53 7.03
N VAL A 109 25.31 4.60 6.26
CA VAL A 109 23.96 5.07 5.89
C VAL A 109 23.22 4.01 5.07
N LEU A 110 23.85 3.45 4.03
CA LEU A 110 23.26 2.39 3.21
C LEU A 110 22.88 1.15 4.03
N TYR A 111 23.76 0.73 4.94
CA TYR A 111 23.47 -0.40 5.84
C TYR A 111 22.32 -0.08 6.80
N ARG A 112 22.28 1.13 7.36
CA ARG A 112 21.19 1.60 8.24
C ARG A 112 19.84 1.56 7.52
N ASP A 113 19.80 2.05 6.29
CA ASP A 113 18.59 2.09 5.46
C ASP A 113 18.15 0.68 5.05
N GLU A 114 19.08 -0.19 4.65
CA GLU A 114 18.79 -1.60 4.33
C GLU A 114 18.24 -2.34 5.57
N GLN A 115 18.80 -2.11 6.75
CA GLN A 115 18.29 -2.67 8.00
C GLN A 115 16.95 -2.06 8.41
N ALA A 116 16.69 -0.79 8.10
CA ALA A 116 15.38 -0.17 8.31
C ALA A 116 14.34 -0.82 7.40
N ARG A 117 14.67 -1.04 6.12
CA ARG A 117 13.81 -1.71 5.14
C ARG A 117 13.51 -3.16 5.53
N LYS A 118 14.53 -3.97 5.84
CA LYS A 118 14.36 -5.35 6.31
C LYS A 118 13.50 -5.44 7.57
N ARG A 119 13.58 -4.45 8.47
CA ARG A 119 12.72 -4.39 9.65
C ARG A 119 11.30 -3.98 9.33
N ALA A 120 11.06 -3.11 8.34
CA ALA A 120 9.72 -2.80 7.88
C ALA A 120 9.08 -4.01 7.18
N GLU A 121 9.88 -4.80 6.44
CA GLU A 121 9.45 -6.03 5.78
C GLU A 121 9.22 -7.20 6.75
N GLN A 122 10.00 -7.31 7.82
CA GLN A 122 9.94 -8.39 8.82
C GLN A 122 9.24 -7.99 10.12
N ALA A 123 8.76 -6.75 10.24
CA ALA A 123 7.93 -6.36 11.36
C ALA A 123 6.72 -7.29 11.33
N PRO A 124 6.47 -8.09 12.39
CA PRO A 124 5.19 -8.75 12.51
C PRO A 124 4.12 -7.67 12.37
N VAL A 125 3.01 -7.99 11.71
CA VAL A 125 1.80 -7.15 11.76
C VAL A 125 1.53 -6.90 13.23
N VAL A 126 1.97 -5.75 13.75
CA VAL A 126 1.53 -5.26 15.03
C VAL A 126 0.13 -4.80 14.70
N VAL A 127 -0.81 -5.74 14.80
CA VAL A 127 -2.21 -5.38 14.95
C VAL A 127 -2.21 -4.60 16.26
N ASP A 128 -2.10 -3.28 16.15
CA ASP A 128 -2.31 -2.38 17.27
C ASP A 128 -3.60 -2.85 17.94
N GLU A 129 -3.62 -3.01 19.26
CA GLU A 129 -4.84 -3.38 20.00
C GLU A 129 -6.01 -2.42 19.65
N ARG A 130 -5.72 -1.25 19.08
CA ARG A 130 -6.69 -0.34 18.46
C ARG A 130 -7.45 -0.94 17.27
N ALA A 131 -6.82 -1.69 16.37
CA ALA A 131 -7.48 -2.26 15.19
C ALA A 131 -8.51 -3.35 15.55
N LEU A 132 -8.36 -4.01 16.72
CA LEU A 132 -9.32 -4.96 17.28
C LEU A 132 -10.65 -4.31 17.72
N HIS A 133 -10.69 -2.97 17.82
CA HIS A 133 -11.86 -2.22 18.27
C HIS A 133 -12.48 -1.31 17.19
N ILE A 134 -11.95 -1.32 15.96
CA ILE A 134 -12.51 -0.52 14.86
C ILE A 134 -13.79 -1.17 14.38
N ASN A 135 -14.89 -0.42 14.43
CA ASN A 135 -16.13 -0.79 13.77
C ASN A 135 -16.21 -0.07 12.42
N VAL A 136 -16.54 -0.83 11.38
CA VAL A 136 -16.82 -0.31 10.04
C VAL A 136 -18.31 -0.04 9.90
N THR A 137 -18.64 1.13 9.39
CA THR A 137 -20.02 1.49 9.01
C THR A 137 -20.32 0.93 7.62
N LEU A 138 -21.18 -0.08 7.57
CA LEU A 138 -21.63 -0.74 6.35
C LEU A 138 -22.67 0.10 5.59
N ALA A 139 -22.91 -0.26 4.33
CA ALA A 139 -24.02 0.29 3.55
C ALA A 139 -25.36 0.07 4.30
N GLY A 140 -26.05 1.17 4.63
CA GLY A 140 -27.26 1.16 5.47
C GLY A 140 -27.05 1.58 6.93
N GLY A 141 -25.81 1.92 7.34
CA GLY A 141 -25.51 2.51 8.65
C GLY A 141 -25.30 1.50 9.78
N ALA A 142 -25.42 0.21 9.51
CA ALA A 142 -25.06 -0.84 10.46
C ALA A 142 -23.55 -0.82 10.75
N ARG A 143 -23.17 -1.07 12.00
CA ARG A 143 -21.75 -1.17 12.40
C ARG A 143 -21.38 -2.64 12.59
N ALA A 144 -20.24 -3.03 12.01
CA ALA A 144 -19.67 -4.36 12.17
C ALA A 144 -18.20 -4.24 12.56
N ALA A 145 -17.70 -5.18 13.36
CA ALA A 145 -16.28 -5.25 13.68
C ALA A 145 -15.45 -5.46 12.41
N LEU A 146 -14.30 -4.81 12.30
CA LEU A 146 -13.37 -4.95 11.19
C LEU A 146 -12.84 -6.40 11.10
N ASP A 147 -13.16 -7.09 10.00
CA ASP A 147 -12.63 -8.43 9.71
C ASP A 147 -11.27 -8.32 9.00
N VAL A 148 -10.21 -8.13 9.78
CA VAL A 148 -8.83 -8.05 9.28
C VAL A 148 -8.43 -9.33 8.52
N PRO A 149 -8.75 -10.56 8.97
CA PRO A 149 -8.49 -11.77 8.18
C PRO A 149 -9.16 -11.78 6.80
N ALA A 150 -10.39 -11.28 6.66
CA ALA A 150 -11.06 -11.17 5.37
C ALA A 150 -10.39 -10.16 4.44
N LEU A 151 -10.03 -8.98 4.97
CA LEU A 151 -9.27 -7.99 4.21
C LEU A 151 -7.94 -8.55 3.74
N LYS A 152 -7.23 -9.27 4.61
CA LYS A 152 -5.94 -9.88 4.27
C LYS A 152 -6.06 -10.83 3.09
N ARG A 153 -7.08 -11.70 3.05
CA ARG A 153 -7.31 -12.61 1.92
C ARG A 153 -7.50 -11.87 0.60
N ILE A 154 -8.25 -10.75 0.61
CA ILE A 154 -8.51 -9.96 -0.60
C ILE A 154 -7.24 -9.26 -1.08
N VAL A 155 -6.45 -8.68 -0.16
CA VAL A 155 -5.17 -8.04 -0.49
C VAL A 155 -4.15 -9.08 -1.00
N GLU A 156 -4.09 -10.26 -0.39
CA GLU A 156 -3.25 -11.38 -0.86
C GLU A 156 -3.64 -11.83 -2.27
N GLU A 157 -4.95 -11.96 -2.56
CA GLU A 157 -5.42 -12.28 -3.91
C GLU A 157 -5.02 -11.19 -4.93
N ALA A 158 -5.12 -9.91 -4.55
CA ALA A 158 -4.70 -8.81 -5.40
C ALA A 158 -3.19 -8.84 -5.71
N CYS A 159 -2.36 -9.27 -4.76
CA CYS A 159 -0.91 -9.40 -4.92
C CYS A 159 -0.47 -10.66 -5.68
N ALA A 160 -1.35 -11.66 -5.86
CA ALA A 160 -0.98 -12.96 -6.41
C ALA A 160 -0.43 -12.87 -7.85
N GLY A 161 0.66 -13.58 -8.11
CA GLY A 161 1.26 -13.71 -9.45
C GLY A 161 1.98 -12.46 -9.97
N LEU A 162 2.35 -11.53 -9.09
CA LEU A 162 3.18 -10.35 -9.38
C LEU A 162 4.60 -10.51 -8.80
N ASP A 163 5.44 -9.48 -8.89
CA ASP A 163 6.80 -9.51 -8.36
C ASP A 163 6.86 -9.98 -6.89
N PRO A 164 7.80 -10.89 -6.51
CA PRO A 164 7.92 -11.40 -5.15
C PRO A 164 8.21 -10.35 -4.06
N SER A 165 8.67 -9.16 -4.44
CA SER A 165 8.89 -8.05 -3.50
C SER A 165 7.60 -7.36 -3.04
N ILE A 166 6.46 -7.64 -3.68
CA ILE A 166 5.16 -7.12 -3.28
C ILE A 166 4.72 -7.74 -1.94
N SER A 167 4.33 -6.88 -1.01
CA SER A 167 3.96 -7.26 0.35
C SER A 167 2.51 -6.84 0.67
N PRO A 168 1.58 -7.81 0.81
CA PRO A 168 0.24 -7.56 1.33
C PRO A 168 0.25 -6.90 2.71
N ASP A 169 1.18 -7.32 3.57
CA ASP A 169 1.29 -6.82 4.94
C ASP A 169 1.69 -5.33 4.98
N ARG A 170 2.57 -4.87 4.07
CA ARG A 170 2.90 -3.43 3.96
C ARG A 170 1.68 -2.59 3.62
N ILE A 171 0.84 -3.05 2.69
CA ILE A 171 -0.41 -2.36 2.31
C ILE A 171 -1.35 -2.31 3.51
N LEU A 172 -1.59 -3.44 4.16
CA LEU A 172 -2.52 -3.53 5.29
C LEU A 172 -2.07 -2.70 6.48
N ASN A 173 -0.80 -2.79 6.88
CA ASN A 173 -0.27 -2.02 8.01
C ASN A 173 -0.45 -0.52 7.78
N SER A 174 -0.04 -0.02 6.61
CA SER A 174 -0.22 1.38 6.22
C SER A 174 -1.70 1.78 6.19
N ALA A 175 -2.58 0.93 5.69
CA ALA A 175 -4.00 1.24 5.59
C ALA A 175 -4.67 1.30 6.97
N LEU A 176 -4.34 0.35 7.85
CA LEU A 176 -4.90 0.24 9.21
C LEU A 176 -4.48 1.41 10.10
N GLU A 177 -3.26 1.94 9.93
CA GLU A 177 -2.78 3.13 10.66
C GLU A 177 -3.61 4.40 10.34
N LEU A 178 -4.25 4.45 9.17
CA LEU A 178 -5.07 5.59 8.73
C LEU A 178 -6.55 5.48 9.16
N LEU A 179 -6.97 4.36 9.76
CA LEU A 179 -8.36 4.11 10.12
C LEU A 179 -8.72 4.68 11.50
N TYR A 180 -10.00 4.97 11.66
CA TYR A 180 -10.62 5.42 12.91
C TYR A 180 -11.92 4.63 13.17
N ASP A 181 -12.39 4.59 14.42
CA ASP A 181 -13.65 3.89 14.73
C ASP A 181 -14.86 4.56 14.06
N GLY A 182 -15.70 3.74 13.41
CA GLY A 182 -16.85 4.22 12.65
C GLY A 182 -16.55 4.57 11.20
N VAL A 183 -15.33 4.36 10.71
CA VAL A 183 -14.95 4.54 9.29
C VAL A 183 -15.95 3.84 8.37
N THR A 184 -16.30 4.47 7.25
CA THR A 184 -17.20 3.81 6.28
C THR A 184 -16.47 2.73 5.49
N GLU A 185 -17.22 1.77 4.96
CA GLU A 185 -16.62 0.75 4.08
C GLU A 185 -15.94 1.36 2.85
N GLU A 186 -16.50 2.43 2.27
CA GLU A 186 -15.89 3.17 1.16
C GLU A 186 -14.53 3.76 1.57
N GLU A 187 -14.46 4.39 2.74
CA GLU A 187 -13.22 4.98 3.26
C GLU A 187 -12.17 3.92 3.59
N LEU A 188 -12.58 2.76 4.10
CA LEU A 188 -11.72 1.62 4.34
C LEU A 188 -11.03 1.15 3.05
N TRP A 189 -11.81 0.88 2.00
CA TRP A 189 -11.24 0.44 0.73
C TRP A 189 -10.41 1.52 0.06
N ARG A 190 -10.81 2.79 0.17
CA ARG A 190 -10.01 3.92 -0.31
C ARG A 190 -8.64 4.00 0.38
N SER A 191 -8.59 3.77 1.70
CA SER A 191 -7.34 3.72 2.46
C SER A 191 -6.42 2.60 1.97
N ILE A 192 -6.98 1.41 1.73
CA ILE A 192 -6.23 0.24 1.23
C ILE A 192 -5.67 0.52 -0.17
N ILE A 193 -6.50 1.05 -1.09
CA ILE A 193 -6.07 1.40 -2.45
C ILE A 193 -4.98 2.48 -2.43
N PHE A 194 -5.11 3.51 -1.60
CA PHE A 194 -4.08 4.57 -1.50
C PHE A 194 -2.77 4.06 -0.89
N SER A 195 -2.85 3.15 0.08
CA SER A 195 -1.67 2.51 0.66
C SER A 195 -0.92 1.68 -0.38
N ALA A 196 -1.63 0.92 -1.23
CA ALA A 196 -1.00 0.20 -2.35
C ALA A 196 -0.42 1.17 -3.39
N ARG A 197 -1.14 2.24 -3.72
CA ARG A 197 -0.71 3.22 -4.73
C ARG A 197 0.57 3.96 -4.33
N ALA A 198 0.75 4.26 -3.05
CA ALA A 198 1.94 4.92 -2.54
C ALA A 198 3.22 4.09 -2.77
N LEU A 199 3.10 2.77 -2.89
CA LEU A 199 4.22 1.85 -3.09
C LEU A 199 4.64 1.71 -4.57
N ILE A 200 3.90 2.31 -5.51
CA ILE A 200 4.22 2.27 -6.95
C ILE A 200 5.59 2.92 -7.25
N GLU A 201 5.97 3.94 -6.47
CA GLU A 201 7.27 4.60 -6.63
C GLU A 201 8.45 3.69 -6.24
N GLU A 202 8.22 2.71 -5.37
CA GLU A 202 9.23 1.72 -4.97
C GLU A 202 9.26 0.50 -5.89
N GLU A 203 8.07 0.00 -6.27
CA GLU A 203 7.91 -1.18 -7.13
C GLU A 203 6.71 -0.97 -8.09
N PRO A 204 6.94 -0.87 -9.41
CA PRO A 204 5.90 -0.60 -10.40
C PRO A 204 4.70 -1.56 -10.37
N ASP A 205 4.90 -2.84 -10.04
CA ASP A 205 3.82 -3.84 -10.07
C ASP A 205 2.70 -3.56 -9.05
N TYR A 206 2.92 -2.70 -8.05
CA TYR A 206 1.85 -2.19 -7.18
C TYR A 206 0.74 -1.45 -7.94
N THR A 207 0.97 -1.01 -9.19
CA THR A 207 -0.07 -0.45 -10.06
C THR A 207 -1.15 -1.49 -10.38
N TYR A 208 -0.77 -2.76 -10.56
CA TYR A 208 -1.72 -3.85 -10.80
C TYR A 208 -2.43 -4.25 -9.51
N VAL A 209 -1.73 -4.24 -8.37
CA VAL A 209 -2.36 -4.46 -7.04
C VAL A 209 -3.42 -3.41 -6.79
N SER A 210 -3.09 -2.13 -7.00
CA SER A 210 -4.01 -1.02 -6.82
C SER A 210 -5.22 -1.12 -7.76
N ALA A 211 -5.01 -1.54 -9.01
CA ALA A 211 -6.09 -1.79 -9.96
C ALA A 211 -6.99 -2.96 -9.51
N ARG A 212 -6.40 -4.06 -9.03
CA ARG A 212 -7.14 -5.24 -8.55
C ARG A 212 -7.96 -4.96 -7.29
N LEU A 213 -7.46 -4.11 -6.40
CA LEU A 213 -8.21 -3.62 -5.25
C LEU A 213 -9.36 -2.69 -5.67
N LEU A 214 -9.14 -1.85 -6.68
CA LEU A 214 -10.22 -1.05 -7.28
C LEU A 214 -11.26 -1.95 -7.97
N LEU A 215 -10.86 -2.99 -8.70
CA LEU A 215 -11.78 -3.97 -9.28
C LEU A 215 -12.68 -4.60 -8.22
N HIS A 216 -12.13 -4.99 -7.07
CA HIS A 216 -12.92 -5.52 -5.96
C HIS A 216 -14.05 -4.56 -5.55
N THR A 217 -13.76 -3.26 -5.43
CA THR A 217 -14.80 -2.26 -5.11
C THR A 217 -15.84 -2.12 -6.22
N ILE A 218 -15.41 -2.15 -7.49
CA ILE A 218 -16.32 -2.08 -8.66
C ILE A 218 -17.23 -3.29 -8.70
N TYR A 219 -16.69 -4.50 -8.49
CA TYR A 219 -17.47 -5.74 -8.48
C TYR A 219 -18.51 -5.71 -7.36
N LYS A 220 -18.11 -5.27 -6.17
CA LYS A 220 -19.01 -5.16 -5.03
C LYS A 220 -20.11 -4.11 -5.25
N GLU A 221 -19.77 -2.96 -5.83
CA GLU A 221 -20.74 -1.92 -6.17
C GLU A 221 -21.77 -2.42 -7.19
N VAL A 222 -21.30 -3.08 -8.26
CA VAL A 222 -22.15 -3.50 -9.38
C VAL A 222 -22.98 -4.75 -9.06
N LEU A 223 -22.39 -5.75 -8.39
CA LEU A 223 -23.04 -7.02 -8.07
C LEU A 223 -23.74 -7.03 -6.71
N GLY A 224 -23.44 -6.07 -5.83
CA GLY A 224 -23.98 -6.00 -4.47
C GLY A 224 -23.36 -6.98 -3.49
N GLU A 225 -22.37 -7.77 -3.91
CA GLU A 225 -21.68 -8.76 -3.08
C GLU A 225 -20.17 -8.78 -3.34
N SER A 226 -19.40 -9.24 -2.36
CA SER A 226 -17.96 -9.43 -2.52
C SER A 226 -17.70 -10.67 -3.38
N VAL A 227 -17.01 -10.50 -4.50
CA VAL A 227 -16.62 -11.59 -5.41
C VAL A 227 -15.09 -11.56 -5.59
N GLY A 228 -14.46 -12.73 -5.56
CA GLY A 228 -13.03 -12.87 -5.80
C GLY A 228 -12.65 -12.56 -7.26
N LEU A 229 -11.39 -12.16 -7.49
CA LEU A 229 -10.92 -11.82 -8.85
C LEU A 229 -11.05 -13.00 -9.81
N HIS A 230 -10.79 -14.22 -9.33
CA HIS A 230 -10.89 -15.45 -10.14
C HIS A 230 -12.34 -15.88 -10.37
N GLU A 231 -13.21 -15.65 -9.39
CA GLU A 231 -14.62 -16.04 -9.48
C GLU A 231 -15.37 -15.24 -10.54
N MET A 232 -14.97 -13.98 -10.76
CA MET A 232 -15.59 -13.08 -11.74
C MET A 232 -15.56 -13.58 -13.18
N GLU A 233 -14.61 -14.44 -13.54
CA GLU A 233 -14.55 -15.04 -14.87
C GLU A 233 -15.87 -15.75 -15.23
N SER A 234 -16.46 -16.45 -14.26
CA SER A 234 -17.72 -17.17 -14.43
C SER A 234 -18.96 -16.27 -14.37
N ARG A 235 -18.86 -15.07 -13.80
CA ARG A 235 -20.01 -14.19 -13.53
C ARG A 235 -20.37 -13.30 -14.71
N TYR A 236 -19.42 -13.04 -15.61
CA TYR A 236 -19.62 -12.13 -16.74
C TYR A 236 -20.69 -12.58 -17.72
N ALA A 237 -20.73 -13.88 -18.04
CA ALA A 237 -21.72 -14.43 -18.96
C ALA A 237 -23.15 -14.25 -18.44
N ASP A 238 -23.37 -14.49 -17.14
CA ASP A 238 -24.67 -14.32 -16.49
C ASP A 238 -25.04 -12.85 -16.31
N TYR A 239 -24.04 -11.98 -16.11
CA TYR A 239 -24.27 -10.56 -15.86
C TYR A 239 -24.57 -9.75 -17.13
N LEU A 240 -24.02 -10.12 -18.29
CA LEU A 240 -24.20 -9.36 -19.53
C LEU A 240 -25.69 -9.12 -19.89
N PRO A 241 -26.59 -10.13 -19.87
CA PRO A 241 -28.01 -9.91 -20.14
C PRO A 241 -28.68 -8.98 -19.11
N VAL A 242 -28.31 -9.09 -17.84
CA VAL A 242 -28.82 -8.23 -16.76
C VAL A 242 -28.42 -6.78 -17.00
N TYR A 243 -27.15 -6.57 -17.34
CA TYR A 243 -26.59 -5.26 -17.67
C TYR A 243 -27.29 -4.60 -18.87
N ILE A 244 -27.47 -5.33 -19.98
CA ILE A 244 -28.16 -4.81 -21.18
C ILE A 244 -29.61 -4.43 -20.86
N SER A 245 -30.35 -5.33 -20.19
CA SER A 245 -31.74 -5.10 -19.80
C SER A 245 -31.87 -3.87 -18.88
N ARG A 246 -31.00 -3.75 -17.87
CA ARG A 246 -30.97 -2.60 -16.96
C ARG A 246 -30.67 -1.30 -17.71
N GLY A 247 -29.64 -1.28 -18.54
CA GLY A 247 -29.23 -0.09 -19.28
C GLY A 247 -30.27 0.38 -20.29
N ILE A 248 -31.00 -0.54 -20.93
CA ILE A 248 -32.14 -0.19 -21.80
C ILE A 248 -33.29 0.40 -20.99
N LYS A 249 -33.65 -0.23 -19.86
CA LYS A 249 -34.72 0.25 -18.98
C LYS A 249 -34.43 1.65 -18.42
N ALA A 250 -33.17 1.95 -18.11
CA ALA A 250 -32.71 3.26 -17.68
C ALA A 250 -32.63 4.29 -18.83
N GLY A 251 -32.85 3.87 -20.08
CA GLY A 251 -32.75 4.73 -21.26
C GLY A 251 -31.31 5.09 -21.66
N LEU A 252 -30.32 4.41 -21.10
CA LEU A 252 -28.89 4.67 -21.32
C LEU A 252 -28.34 3.87 -22.52
N LEU A 253 -28.90 2.69 -22.79
CA LEU A 253 -28.48 1.82 -23.89
C LEU A 253 -29.48 1.84 -25.07
N ASP A 254 -28.96 1.59 -26.27
CA ASP A 254 -29.77 1.40 -27.46
C ASP A 254 -30.52 0.05 -27.38
N GLU A 255 -31.83 0.06 -27.63
CA GLU A 255 -32.70 -1.11 -27.55
C GLU A 255 -32.24 -2.24 -28.48
N ARG A 256 -31.59 -1.90 -29.60
CA ARG A 256 -31.06 -2.88 -30.56
C ARG A 256 -29.96 -3.77 -29.99
N LEU A 257 -29.32 -3.38 -28.88
CA LEU A 257 -28.35 -4.24 -28.21
C LEU A 257 -29.00 -5.53 -27.68
N ALA A 258 -30.30 -5.53 -27.40
CA ALA A 258 -31.02 -6.73 -26.98
C ALA A 258 -31.32 -7.72 -28.14
N GLU A 259 -31.11 -7.31 -29.39
CA GLU A 259 -31.30 -8.18 -30.57
C GLU A 259 -30.15 -9.17 -30.78
N PHE A 260 -29.00 -8.94 -30.13
CA PHE A 260 -27.85 -9.85 -30.22
C PHE A 260 -28.10 -11.16 -29.47
N ASP A 261 -27.40 -12.21 -29.87
CA ASP A 261 -27.27 -13.42 -29.04
C ASP A 261 -26.38 -13.15 -27.81
N LEU A 262 -26.99 -12.65 -26.73
CA LEU A 262 -26.29 -12.32 -25.49
C LEU A 262 -25.67 -13.54 -24.80
N ALA A 263 -26.18 -14.75 -25.04
CA ALA A 263 -25.58 -15.97 -24.49
C ALA A 263 -24.25 -16.27 -25.21
N ARG A 264 -24.23 -16.18 -26.55
CA ARG A 264 -23.01 -16.31 -27.36
C ARG A 264 -21.99 -15.23 -27.00
N LEU A 265 -22.42 -13.98 -26.86
CA LEU A 265 -21.52 -12.88 -26.48
C LEU A 265 -21.02 -13.00 -25.03
N GLY A 266 -21.89 -13.38 -24.10
CA GLY A 266 -21.53 -13.62 -22.71
C GLY A 266 -20.47 -14.70 -22.56
N ALA A 267 -20.59 -15.81 -23.31
CA ALA A 267 -19.60 -16.88 -23.35
C ALA A 267 -18.25 -16.46 -23.97
N ALA A 268 -18.20 -15.37 -24.72
CA ALA A 268 -16.97 -14.84 -25.30
C ALA A 268 -16.20 -13.90 -24.37
N LEU A 269 -16.82 -13.46 -23.25
CA LEU A 269 -16.18 -12.58 -22.28
C LEU A 269 -15.04 -13.29 -21.55
N LYS A 270 -13.95 -12.56 -21.35
CA LYS A 270 -12.70 -13.02 -20.75
C LYS A 270 -12.42 -12.20 -19.50
N GLY A 271 -12.98 -12.64 -18.37
CA GLY A 271 -12.89 -11.94 -17.08
C GLY A 271 -11.45 -11.77 -16.57
N ASP A 272 -10.56 -12.71 -16.91
CA ASP A 272 -9.14 -12.66 -16.59
C ASP A 272 -8.44 -11.38 -17.09
N ARG A 273 -8.96 -10.77 -18.16
CA ARG A 273 -8.44 -9.54 -18.76
C ARG A 273 -8.60 -8.31 -17.86
N ASP A 274 -9.49 -8.34 -16.87
CA ASP A 274 -9.57 -7.27 -15.88
C ASP A 274 -8.23 -7.09 -15.14
N ARG A 275 -7.49 -8.17 -14.93
CA ARG A 275 -6.18 -8.14 -14.25
C ARG A 275 -5.07 -7.49 -15.07
N LYS A 276 -5.32 -7.15 -16.34
CA LYS A 276 -4.38 -6.41 -17.20
C LYS A 276 -4.36 -4.92 -16.92
N PHE A 277 -5.41 -4.39 -16.27
CA PHE A 277 -5.49 -2.97 -16.01
C PHE A 277 -4.38 -2.50 -15.07
N GLN A 278 -3.73 -1.39 -15.45
CA GLN A 278 -3.00 -0.55 -14.51
C GLN A 278 -3.98 0.39 -13.80
N TYR A 279 -3.61 0.85 -12.60
CA TYR A 279 -4.51 1.62 -11.74
C TYR A 279 -5.09 2.86 -12.41
N LEU A 280 -4.25 3.68 -13.05
CA LEU A 280 -4.70 4.91 -13.72
C LEU A 280 -5.70 4.62 -14.86
N GLY A 281 -5.48 3.52 -15.60
CA GLY A 281 -6.35 3.11 -16.68
C GLY A 281 -7.74 2.73 -16.17
N LEU A 282 -7.80 1.90 -15.13
CA LEU A 282 -9.06 1.49 -14.53
C LEU A 282 -9.77 2.63 -13.81
N GLN A 283 -9.03 3.48 -13.09
CA GLN A 283 -9.59 4.66 -12.43
C GLN A 283 -10.23 5.60 -13.45
N THR A 284 -9.56 5.85 -14.58
CA THR A 284 -10.11 6.68 -15.67
C THR A 284 -11.41 6.08 -16.21
N LEU A 285 -11.44 4.77 -16.40
CA LEU A 285 -12.62 4.03 -16.86
C LEU A 285 -13.78 4.18 -15.86
N TYR A 286 -13.52 3.98 -14.57
CA TYR A 286 -14.51 4.09 -13.50
C TYR A 286 -15.07 5.51 -13.32
N ASP A 287 -14.20 6.51 -13.34
CA ASP A 287 -14.59 7.89 -13.08
C ASP A 287 -15.40 8.49 -14.25
N ARG A 288 -15.17 8.04 -15.48
CA ARG A 288 -15.64 8.76 -16.68
C ARG A 288 -16.38 7.94 -17.71
N TYR A 289 -16.20 6.62 -17.77
CA TYR A 289 -16.69 5.81 -18.89
C TYR A 289 -17.70 4.74 -18.48
N LEU A 290 -17.55 4.14 -17.29
CA LEU A 290 -18.51 3.16 -16.80
C LEU A 290 -19.87 3.80 -16.58
N LEU A 291 -20.90 3.20 -17.17
CA LEU A 291 -22.27 3.67 -17.01
C LEU A 291 -22.73 3.53 -15.54
N HIS A 292 -23.47 4.54 -15.09
CA HIS A 292 -24.00 4.63 -13.75
C HIS A 292 -25.42 5.19 -13.75
N GLU A 293 -26.16 4.89 -12.69
CA GLU A 293 -27.51 5.38 -12.41
C GLU A 293 -27.50 5.90 -10.97
N ASP A 294 -27.95 7.14 -10.75
CA ASP A 294 -27.90 7.80 -9.43
C ASP A 294 -26.51 7.74 -8.76
N SER A 295 -25.45 7.91 -9.56
CA SER A 295 -24.03 7.82 -9.17
C SER A 295 -23.52 6.42 -8.80
N VAL A 296 -24.35 5.37 -8.92
CA VAL A 296 -23.98 3.98 -8.70
C VAL A 296 -23.69 3.31 -10.04
N ARG A 297 -22.47 2.80 -10.21
CA ARG A 297 -22.07 2.08 -11.42
C ARG A 297 -22.84 0.77 -11.50
N PHE A 298 -23.27 0.44 -12.72
CA PHE A 298 -23.85 -0.86 -13.02
C PHE A 298 -23.13 -1.56 -14.18
N GLU A 299 -22.07 -0.94 -14.70
CA GLU A 299 -21.25 -1.50 -15.76
C GLU A 299 -19.93 -2.03 -15.21
N LEU A 300 -19.57 -3.25 -15.62
CA LEU A 300 -18.28 -3.87 -15.34
C LEU A 300 -17.29 -3.62 -16.50
N PRO A 301 -15.97 -3.74 -16.28
CA PRO A 301 -14.99 -3.46 -17.34
C PRO A 301 -15.12 -4.34 -18.58
N GLN A 302 -15.36 -5.66 -18.46
CA GLN A 302 -15.56 -6.48 -19.66
C GLN A 302 -16.91 -6.23 -20.35
N THR A 303 -17.97 -5.91 -19.59
CA THR A 303 -19.24 -5.50 -20.19
C THR A 303 -19.13 -4.15 -20.90
N PHE A 304 -18.29 -3.24 -20.42
CA PHE A 304 -17.96 -1.99 -21.10
C PHE A 304 -17.34 -2.24 -22.47
N TRP A 305 -16.30 -3.08 -22.54
CA TRP A 305 -15.67 -3.41 -23.82
C TRP A 305 -16.65 -4.10 -24.78
N MET A 306 -17.50 -4.98 -24.25
CA MET A 306 -18.52 -5.66 -25.04
C MET A 306 -19.60 -4.70 -25.55
N ARG A 307 -20.10 -3.76 -24.73
CA ARG A 307 -21.02 -2.71 -25.18
C ARG A 307 -20.45 -1.93 -26.35
N VAL A 308 -19.19 -1.46 -26.22
CA VAL A 308 -18.54 -0.69 -27.29
C VAL A 308 -18.45 -1.53 -28.55
N ALA A 309 -18.06 -2.81 -28.44
CA ALA A 309 -17.98 -3.73 -29.56
C ALA A 309 -19.33 -3.98 -30.24
N MET A 310 -20.39 -4.24 -29.47
CA MET A 310 -21.76 -4.42 -29.99
C MET A 310 -22.26 -3.15 -30.68
N GLY A 311 -22.01 -1.98 -30.08
CA GLY A 311 -22.40 -0.69 -30.66
C GLY A 311 -21.75 -0.42 -32.02
N LEU A 312 -20.50 -0.88 -32.21
CA LEU A 312 -19.78 -0.78 -33.48
C LEU A 312 -20.25 -1.79 -34.53
N SER A 313 -20.82 -2.94 -34.12
CA SER A 313 -21.22 -4.02 -35.03
C SER A 313 -22.73 -4.06 -35.35
N LEU A 314 -23.53 -3.10 -34.89
CA LEU A 314 -24.99 -3.05 -35.11
C LEU A 314 -25.43 -3.22 -36.57
N HIS A 315 -24.60 -2.74 -37.50
CA HIS A 315 -24.89 -2.73 -38.94
C HIS A 315 -24.06 -3.74 -39.74
N GLU A 316 -23.31 -4.61 -39.07
CA GLU A 316 -22.58 -5.72 -39.71
C GLU A 316 -23.52 -6.86 -40.11
N ILE A 317 -23.10 -7.65 -41.08
CA ILE A 317 -23.88 -8.81 -41.57
C ILE A 317 -23.91 -9.91 -40.51
N ASP A 318 -22.76 -10.27 -39.95
CA ASP A 318 -22.61 -11.18 -38.82
C ASP A 318 -22.25 -10.36 -37.58
N ARG A 319 -23.28 -9.86 -36.90
CA ARG A 319 -23.14 -8.89 -35.81
C ARG A 319 -22.37 -9.48 -34.63
N GLU A 320 -22.68 -10.72 -34.26
CA GLU A 320 -22.07 -11.43 -33.14
C GLU A 320 -20.59 -11.71 -33.40
N GLU A 321 -20.24 -12.25 -34.56
CA GLU A 321 -18.84 -12.54 -34.89
C GLU A 321 -18.00 -11.26 -34.89
N LYS A 322 -18.55 -10.17 -35.43
CA LYS A 322 -17.89 -8.86 -35.42
C LYS A 322 -17.80 -8.26 -34.03
N ALA A 323 -18.83 -8.36 -33.21
CA ALA A 323 -18.78 -7.94 -31.81
C ALA A 323 -17.68 -8.71 -31.05
N ILE A 324 -17.59 -10.03 -31.22
CA ILE A 324 -16.54 -10.84 -30.57
C ILE A 324 -15.14 -10.44 -31.07
N GLN A 325 -14.98 -10.18 -32.37
CA GLN A 325 -13.72 -9.72 -32.94
C GLN A 325 -13.29 -8.37 -32.35
N PHE A 326 -14.20 -7.39 -32.32
CA PHE A 326 -13.94 -6.05 -31.77
C PHE A 326 -13.69 -6.10 -30.26
N TYR A 327 -14.50 -6.87 -29.52
CA TYR A 327 -14.30 -7.09 -28.09
C TYR A 327 -12.91 -7.65 -27.81
N ASN A 328 -12.48 -8.67 -28.56
CA ASN A 328 -11.18 -9.28 -28.34
C ASN A 328 -10.03 -8.30 -28.54
N LEU A 329 -10.14 -7.42 -29.53
CA LEU A 329 -9.14 -6.39 -29.85
C LEU A 329 -9.11 -5.25 -28.82
N LEU A 330 -10.28 -4.81 -28.35
CA LEU A 330 -10.41 -3.74 -27.37
C LEU A 330 -9.96 -4.19 -25.97
N SER A 331 -10.48 -5.32 -25.49
CA SER A 331 -10.21 -5.82 -24.13
C SER A 331 -8.83 -6.45 -23.98
N SER A 332 -8.11 -6.75 -25.07
CA SER A 332 -6.70 -7.13 -25.01
C SER A 332 -5.75 -5.94 -24.88
N PHE A 333 -6.26 -4.72 -25.12
CA PHE A 333 -5.51 -3.46 -25.27
C PHE A 333 -4.60 -3.39 -26.49
N ASP A 334 -4.80 -4.26 -27.49
CA ASP A 334 -4.07 -4.18 -28.76
C ASP A 334 -4.47 -2.95 -29.59
N PHE A 335 -5.70 -2.48 -29.41
CA PHE A 335 -6.20 -1.22 -29.96
C PHE A 335 -7.26 -0.63 -29.03
N VAL A 336 -7.25 0.70 -28.88
CA VAL A 336 -8.26 1.42 -28.11
C VAL A 336 -8.90 2.48 -29.01
N SER A 337 -10.24 2.48 -29.06
CA SER A 337 -10.99 3.48 -29.83
C SER A 337 -10.87 4.87 -29.23
N SER A 338 -11.21 5.89 -30.02
CA SER A 338 -11.23 7.27 -29.53
C SER A 338 -12.28 7.47 -28.43
N THR A 339 -12.06 8.45 -27.54
CA THR A 339 -12.97 8.82 -26.45
C THR A 339 -14.45 8.93 -26.85
N PRO A 340 -14.85 9.62 -27.94
CA PRO A 340 -16.27 9.70 -28.29
C PRO A 340 -16.87 8.34 -28.67
N THR A 341 -16.08 7.43 -29.25
CA THR A 341 -16.51 6.05 -29.52
C THR A 341 -16.71 5.28 -28.22
N LEU A 342 -15.73 5.32 -27.31
CA LEU A 342 -15.84 4.62 -26.02
C LEU A 342 -17.04 5.10 -25.19
N PHE A 343 -17.34 6.40 -25.24
CA PHE A 343 -18.43 7.00 -24.48
C PHE A 343 -19.80 6.68 -25.07
N ASN A 344 -19.97 6.78 -26.39
CA ASN A 344 -21.29 6.75 -27.03
C ASN A 344 -21.64 5.44 -27.74
N SER A 345 -20.68 4.53 -27.96
CA SER A 345 -20.99 3.27 -28.63
C SER A 345 -21.94 2.43 -27.77
N GLY A 346 -23.04 1.98 -28.39
CA GLY A 346 -24.07 1.19 -27.74
C GLY A 346 -25.03 1.99 -26.86
N THR A 347 -24.86 3.32 -26.74
CA THR A 347 -25.78 4.18 -25.99
C THR A 347 -26.87 4.74 -26.89
N ARG A 348 -27.99 5.15 -26.27
CA ARG A 348 -29.05 5.88 -26.97
C ARG A 348 -28.56 7.27 -27.39
N ARG A 349 -29.01 7.74 -28.56
CA ARG A 349 -28.77 9.12 -29.04
C ARG A 349 -29.87 10.08 -28.66
#